data_AF-A0A9D2IXT9-F1
#
_entry.id   AF-A0A9D2IXT9-F1
#
_cell.length_a   1.000
_cell.length_b   1.000
_cell.length_c   1.000
_cell.angle_alpha   90.00
_cell.angle_beta   90.00
_cell.angle_gamma   90.00
#
_symmetry.space_group_name_H-M   'P 1'
#
loop_
_entity.id
_entity.type
_entity.pdbx_description
1 polymer ?
#
loop_
_entity_poly.entity_id
_entity_poly.type
_entity_poly.pdbx_seq_one_letter_code
_entity_poly.pdbx_strand_id
1 'polypeptide(L)'
;MKERILKLCKRLNKFSLDEIETISEIDSEELKPIIDGLIQEERLTYCDGSYYYNKRVCKKQQISKLPLFFDFHKKQDIDYIIRGFCADIEVLKMIDLFGYSKHTMNNFYVYLRTLIYDRQYKELLKQFDKYPKIPQERVYMNTKVYLYLYNHNLYVSEKYLVNKDARKHKEQERLEIKNIYLRSYRKVLNRSFINKFHLHLAEEIWKYGKSYEEEFSLINRMLFS
;
A
#
# COMPACT_ATOMS: atom_id res chain seq x y z
N MET A 1 -13.39 -17.02 16.53
CA MET A 1 -14.23 -17.82 15.61
C MET A 1 -15.15 -16.92 14.77
N LYS A 2 -16.03 -16.13 15.39
CA LYS A 2 -16.94 -15.16 14.73
C LYS A 2 -16.30 -14.26 13.67
N GLU A 3 -15.13 -13.67 13.94
CA GLU A 3 -14.43 -12.82 12.96
C GLU A 3 -13.93 -13.58 11.72
N ARG A 4 -13.51 -14.84 11.88
CA ARG A 4 -13.06 -15.69 10.77
C ARG A 4 -14.24 -16.04 9.86
N ILE A 5 -15.39 -16.42 10.44
CA ILE A 5 -16.63 -16.67 9.71
C ILE A 5 -17.10 -15.41 8.98
N LEU A 6 -17.11 -14.27 9.65
CA LEU A 6 -17.46 -13.00 9.02
C LEU A 6 -16.57 -12.67 7.80
N LYS A 7 -15.24 -12.91 7.88
CA LYS A 7 -14.32 -12.71 6.74
C LYS A 7 -14.69 -13.61 5.56
N LEU A 8 -15.08 -14.86 5.83
CA LEU A 8 -15.59 -15.80 4.83
C LEU A 8 -16.90 -15.29 4.20
N CYS A 9 -17.88 -14.89 5.01
CA CYS A 9 -19.13 -14.30 4.53
C CYS A 9 -18.88 -13.08 3.63
N LYS A 10 -17.93 -12.22 4.01
CA LYS A 10 -17.53 -11.05 3.21
C LYS A 10 -16.97 -11.43 1.84
N ARG A 11 -16.16 -12.49 1.78
CA ARG A 11 -15.56 -12.98 0.53
C ARG A 11 -16.60 -13.57 -0.40
N LEU A 12 -17.52 -14.37 0.14
CA LEU A 12 -18.59 -15.01 -0.63
C LEU A 12 -19.64 -14.00 -1.10
N ASN A 13 -19.89 -12.96 -0.31
CA ASN A 13 -20.83 -11.86 -0.58
C ASN A 13 -22.32 -12.28 -0.64
N LYS A 14 -22.63 -13.42 -1.27
CA LYS A 14 -23.89 -14.16 -1.23
C LYS A 14 -23.55 -15.64 -1.01
N PHE A 15 -24.24 -16.31 -0.10
CA PHE A 15 -23.99 -17.72 0.20
C PHE A 15 -25.19 -18.41 0.85
N SER A 16 -25.23 -19.75 0.80
CA SER A 16 -26.13 -20.61 1.58
C SER A 16 -25.43 -21.15 2.84
N LEU A 17 -26.20 -21.73 3.78
CA LEU A 17 -25.63 -22.30 4.99
C LEU A 17 -24.67 -23.46 4.67
N ASP A 18 -25.07 -24.34 3.75
CA ASP A 18 -24.29 -25.51 3.33
C ASP A 18 -22.96 -25.11 2.68
N GLU A 19 -22.95 -24.03 1.89
CA GLU A 19 -21.73 -23.50 1.27
C GLU A 19 -20.72 -23.04 2.32
N ILE A 20 -21.19 -22.34 3.37
CA ILE A 20 -20.28 -21.84 4.40
C ILE A 20 -19.85 -22.92 5.38
N GLU A 21 -20.70 -23.90 5.68
CA GLU A 21 -20.36 -25.12 6.41
C GLU A 21 -19.23 -25.87 5.71
N THR A 22 -19.39 -26.13 4.41
CA THR A 22 -18.39 -26.82 3.58
C THR A 22 -17.05 -26.07 3.55
N ILE A 23 -17.06 -24.75 3.42
CA ILE A 23 -15.82 -23.95 3.30
C ILE A 23 -15.15 -23.74 4.66
N SER A 24 -15.94 -23.61 5.72
CA SER A 24 -15.41 -23.34 7.06
C SER A 24 -14.99 -24.60 7.82
N GLU A 25 -15.46 -25.76 7.37
CA GLU A 25 -15.29 -27.07 8.01
C GLU A 25 -15.80 -27.06 9.46
N ILE A 26 -16.93 -26.37 9.70
CA ILE A 26 -17.58 -26.24 11.00
C ILE A 26 -19.03 -26.67 10.84
N ASP A 27 -19.48 -27.56 11.74
CA ASP A 27 -20.84 -28.09 11.72
C ASP A 27 -21.91 -27.00 11.85
N SER A 28 -23.03 -27.22 11.16
CA SER A 28 -24.21 -26.35 11.17
C SER A 28 -24.70 -25.97 12.57
N GLU A 29 -24.56 -26.85 13.57
CA GLU A 29 -24.99 -26.58 14.95
C GLU A 29 -24.15 -25.48 15.63
N GLU A 30 -22.85 -25.43 15.34
CA GLU A 30 -21.96 -24.37 15.84
C GLU A 30 -22.05 -23.10 14.96
N LEU A 31 -22.34 -23.26 13.67
CA LEU A 31 -22.34 -22.16 12.72
C LEU A 31 -23.60 -21.28 12.83
N LYS A 32 -24.78 -21.89 13.04
CA LYS A 32 -26.06 -21.18 13.20
C LYS A 32 -26.04 -20.05 14.22
N PRO A 33 -25.63 -20.26 15.50
CA PRO A 33 -25.62 -19.18 16.47
C PRO A 33 -24.67 -18.03 16.09
N ILE A 34 -23.59 -18.33 15.36
CA ILE A 34 -22.66 -17.31 14.84
C ILE A 34 -23.33 -16.49 13.72
N ILE A 35 -24.00 -17.16 12.77
CA ILE A 35 -24.73 -16.52 11.66
C ILE A 35 -25.88 -15.66 12.20
N ASP A 36 -26.67 -16.20 13.14
CA ASP A 36 -27.79 -15.48 13.76
C ASP A 36 -27.30 -14.24 14.50
N GLY A 37 -26.21 -14.37 15.26
CA GLY A 37 -25.56 -13.23 15.91
C GLY A 37 -25.00 -12.19 14.92
N LEU A 38 -24.69 -12.57 13.68
CA LEU A 38 -24.27 -11.63 12.63
C LEU A 38 -25.47 -10.97 11.92
N ILE A 39 -26.63 -11.62 11.89
CA ILE A 39 -27.89 -11.05 11.39
C ILE A 39 -28.44 -10.04 12.40
N GLN A 40 -28.42 -10.36 13.69
CA GLN A 40 -28.81 -9.43 14.76
C GLN A 40 -27.95 -8.16 14.76
N GLU A 41 -26.66 -8.29 14.44
CA GLU A 41 -25.74 -7.15 14.26
C GLU A 41 -25.92 -6.41 12.91
N GLU A 42 -26.92 -6.77 12.10
CA GLU A 42 -27.20 -6.26 10.76
C GLU A 42 -26.05 -6.42 9.75
N ARG A 43 -25.08 -7.30 10.04
CA ARG A 43 -23.89 -7.55 9.21
C ARG A 43 -24.18 -8.51 8.07
N LEU A 44 -25.16 -9.38 8.27
CA LEU A 44 -25.74 -10.26 7.27
C LEU A 44 -27.22 -9.96 7.11
N THR A 45 -27.74 -10.27 5.93
CA THR A 45 -29.17 -10.17 5.61
C THR A 45 -29.60 -11.53 5.07
N TYR A 46 -30.71 -12.07 5.54
CA TYR A 46 -31.25 -13.33 5.04
C TYR A 46 -32.48 -13.05 4.18
N CYS A 47 -32.44 -13.49 2.92
CA CYS A 47 -33.56 -13.38 1.97
C CYS A 47 -33.61 -14.63 1.10
N ASP A 48 -34.80 -15.23 0.97
CA ASP A 48 -35.08 -16.35 0.06
C ASP A 48 -34.06 -17.50 0.14
N GLY A 49 -33.79 -18.01 1.35
CA GLY A 49 -32.87 -19.13 1.53
C GLY A 49 -31.38 -18.77 1.42
N SER A 50 -31.04 -17.52 1.12
CA SER A 50 -29.66 -17.06 0.93
C SER A 50 -29.26 -15.97 1.93
N TYR A 51 -28.01 -16.00 2.36
CA TYR A 51 -27.38 -14.98 3.18
C TYR A 51 -26.59 -14.00 2.31
N TYR A 52 -26.70 -12.71 2.63
CA TYR A 52 -26.05 -11.62 1.93
C TYR A 52 -25.21 -10.80 2.90
N TYR A 53 -23.97 -10.53 2.52
CA TYR A 53 -23.10 -9.66 3.31
C TYR A 53 -23.52 -8.20 3.18
N ASN A 54 -23.89 -7.57 4.30
CA ASN A 54 -24.32 -6.17 4.32
C ASN A 54 -23.10 -5.25 4.21
N LYS A 55 -22.70 -4.95 2.97
CA LYS A 55 -21.57 -4.06 2.67
C LYS A 55 -21.74 -2.66 3.24
N ARG A 56 -22.97 -2.16 3.44
CA ARG A 56 -23.22 -0.78 3.89
C ARG A 56 -23.00 -0.64 5.40
N VAL A 57 -23.59 -1.52 6.19
CA VAL A 57 -23.40 -1.57 7.65
C VAL A 57 -21.96 -1.94 7.98
N CYS A 58 -21.41 -2.95 7.31
CA CYS A 58 -20.03 -3.35 7.54
C CYS A 58 -19.00 -2.33 7.06
N LYS A 59 -19.27 -1.50 6.04
CA LYS A 59 -18.39 -0.37 5.66
C LYS A 59 -18.36 0.74 6.72
N LYS A 60 -19.47 0.98 7.42
CA LYS A 60 -19.52 1.96 8.52
C LYS A 60 -18.71 1.50 9.74
N GLN A 61 -18.63 0.20 9.98
CA GLN A 61 -17.84 -0.39 11.09
C GLN A 61 -16.40 -0.75 10.70
N GLN A 62 -16.15 -1.15 9.45
CA GLN A 62 -14.80 -1.33 8.89
C GLN A 62 -14.33 -0.04 8.24
N ILE A 63 -13.93 0.93 9.06
CA ILE A 63 -12.86 1.84 8.66
C ILE A 63 -11.53 1.17 9.04
N SER A 64 -11.32 -0.06 8.58
CA SER A 64 -9.96 -0.58 8.48
C SER A 64 -9.32 0.26 7.37
N LYS A 65 -8.42 1.18 7.74
CA LYS A 65 -7.64 1.97 6.77
C LYS A 65 -6.75 1.09 5.89
N LEU A 66 -6.56 -0.17 6.29
CA LEU A 66 -5.63 -1.09 5.65
C LEU A 66 -6.32 -1.98 4.60
N PRO A 67 -5.61 -2.35 3.53
CA PRO A 67 -6.10 -3.32 2.56
C PRO A 67 -6.47 -4.65 3.21
N LEU A 68 -7.47 -5.33 2.61
CA LEU A 68 -7.98 -6.61 3.09
C LEU A 68 -6.90 -7.68 3.33
N PHE A 69 -5.79 -7.65 2.59
CA PHE A 69 -4.77 -8.68 2.74
C PHE A 69 -4.05 -8.61 4.09
N PHE A 70 -4.05 -7.47 4.78
CA PHE A 70 -3.53 -7.35 6.15
C PHE A 70 -4.32 -8.21 7.14
N ASP A 71 -5.63 -8.38 6.90
CA ASP A 71 -6.50 -9.13 7.81
C ASP A 71 -6.20 -10.64 7.83
N PHE A 72 -5.46 -11.17 6.86
CA PHE A 72 -5.13 -12.60 6.75
C PHE A 72 -3.77 -12.96 7.35
N HIS A 73 -3.03 -12.00 7.92
CA HIS A 73 -1.69 -12.22 8.47
C HIS A 73 -1.64 -11.87 9.96
N LYS A 74 -0.77 -12.55 10.70
CA LYS A 74 -0.58 -12.25 12.12
C LYS A 74 0.05 -10.86 12.27
N LYS A 75 -0.33 -10.12 13.31
CA LYS A 75 0.24 -8.79 13.60
C LYS A 75 1.76 -8.82 13.70
N GLN A 76 2.32 -9.86 14.31
CA GLN A 76 3.76 -10.06 14.45
C GLN A 76 4.46 -10.23 13.11
N ASP A 77 3.87 -11.01 12.19
CA ASP A 77 4.44 -11.20 10.84
C ASP A 77 4.42 -9.88 10.06
N ILE A 78 3.34 -9.09 10.17
CA ILE A 78 3.25 -7.76 9.56
C ILE A 78 4.32 -6.82 10.12
N ASP A 79 4.52 -6.80 11.45
CA ASP A 79 5.56 -6.01 12.11
C ASP A 79 6.95 -6.35 11.54
N TYR A 80 7.30 -7.64 11.49
CA TYR A 80 8.58 -8.07 10.93
C TYR A 80 8.72 -7.81 9.44
N ILE A 81 7.64 -7.90 8.66
CA ILE A 81 7.67 -7.53 7.24
C ILE A 81 8.00 -6.05 7.06
N ILE A 82 7.40 -5.17 7.87
CA ILE A 82 7.69 -3.73 7.86
C ILE A 82 9.15 -3.49 8.26
N ARG A 83 9.66 -4.19 9.29
CA ARG A 83 11.07 -4.11 9.69
C ARG A 83 12.01 -4.57 8.57
N GLY A 84 11.71 -5.69 7.93
CA GLY A 84 12.48 -6.18 6.79
C GLY A 84 12.52 -5.19 5.64
N PHE A 85 11.39 -4.52 5.36
CA PHE A 85 11.33 -3.45 4.37
C PHE A 85 12.21 -2.23 4.74
N CYS A 86 12.21 -1.80 6.00
CA CYS A 86 13.04 -0.69 6.47
C CYS A 86 14.53 -1.07 6.54
N ALA A 87 14.85 -2.35 6.74
CA ALA A 87 16.22 -2.85 6.77
C ALA A 87 16.77 -3.23 5.37
N ASP A 88 16.10 -2.79 4.29
CA ASP A 88 16.46 -3.11 2.89
C ASP A 88 16.59 -4.62 2.61
N ILE A 89 15.87 -5.47 3.35
CA ILE A 89 15.87 -6.92 3.14
C ILE A 89 15.13 -7.23 1.84
N GLU A 90 15.79 -8.01 0.97
CA GLU A 90 15.22 -8.43 -0.31
C GLU A 90 13.97 -9.30 -0.12
N VAL A 91 12.97 -9.10 -0.99
CA VAL A 91 11.69 -9.84 -0.96
C VAL A 91 11.91 -11.35 -0.96
N LEU A 92 12.88 -11.86 -1.74
CA LEU A 92 13.17 -13.29 -1.81
C LEU A 92 13.60 -13.87 -0.45
N LYS A 93 14.44 -13.14 0.29
CA LYS A 93 14.87 -13.56 1.64
C LYS A 93 13.69 -13.55 2.62
N MET A 94 12.79 -12.58 2.49
CA MET A 94 11.58 -12.54 3.31
C MET A 94 10.61 -13.68 2.96
N ILE A 95 10.51 -14.08 1.69
CA ILE A 95 9.72 -15.24 1.27
C ILE A 95 10.25 -16.51 1.96
N ASP A 96 11.57 -16.70 1.94
CA ASP A 96 12.21 -17.87 2.56
C ASP A 96 12.04 -17.90 4.09
N LEU A 97 12.08 -16.74 4.74
CA LEU A 97 11.92 -16.61 6.20
C LEU A 97 10.49 -16.89 6.68
N PHE A 98 9.47 -16.40 5.96
CA PHE A 98 8.07 -16.47 6.39
C PHE A 98 7.27 -17.60 5.73
N GLY A 99 7.82 -18.26 4.71
CA GLY A 99 7.12 -19.30 3.96
C GLY A 99 5.91 -18.79 3.17
N TYR A 100 5.81 -17.47 2.95
CA TYR A 100 4.71 -16.87 2.21
C TYR A 100 4.93 -16.91 0.70
N SER A 101 3.85 -16.92 -0.07
CA SER A 101 3.95 -16.89 -1.53
C SER A 101 4.66 -15.62 -2.01
N LYS A 102 5.34 -15.73 -3.16
CA LYS A 102 5.95 -14.57 -3.84
C LYS A 102 4.95 -13.45 -4.10
N HIS A 103 3.71 -13.78 -4.42
CA HIS A 103 2.65 -12.80 -4.65
C HIS A 103 2.33 -12.03 -3.35
N THR A 104 2.17 -12.75 -2.24
CA THR A 104 1.89 -12.16 -0.92
C THR A 104 2.98 -11.19 -0.48
N MET A 105 4.25 -11.62 -0.50
CA MET A 105 5.35 -10.76 -0.04
C MET A 105 5.55 -9.53 -0.93
N ASN A 106 5.42 -9.71 -2.25
CA ASN A 106 5.44 -8.58 -3.19
C ASN A 106 4.30 -7.60 -2.92
N ASN A 107 3.09 -8.07 -2.59
CA ASN A 107 1.96 -7.19 -2.28
C ASN A 107 2.26 -6.29 -1.07
N PHE A 108 2.88 -6.81 -0.01
CA PHE A 108 3.31 -5.99 1.12
C PHE A 108 4.33 -4.93 0.69
N TYR A 109 5.41 -5.34 0.04
CA TYR A 109 6.49 -4.40 -0.37
C TYR A 109 6.00 -3.34 -1.35
N VAL A 110 5.18 -3.71 -2.33
CA VAL A 110 4.56 -2.77 -3.27
C VAL A 110 3.63 -1.82 -2.55
N TYR A 111 2.83 -2.31 -1.60
CA TYR A 111 1.92 -1.47 -0.83
C TYR A 111 2.68 -0.45 0.02
N LEU A 112 3.75 -0.85 0.71
CA LEU A 112 4.59 0.07 1.50
C LEU A 112 5.21 1.16 0.62
N ARG A 113 5.73 0.81 -0.56
CA ARG A 113 6.22 1.81 -1.53
C ARG A 113 5.13 2.74 -2.03
N THR A 114 3.94 2.21 -2.29
CA THR A 114 2.79 3.00 -2.75
C THR A 114 2.37 3.99 -1.67
N LEU A 115 2.36 3.56 -0.40
CA LEU A 115 2.06 4.43 0.74
C LEU A 115 3.04 5.61 0.85
N ILE A 116 4.34 5.35 0.70
CA ILE A 116 5.38 6.38 0.68
C ILE A 116 5.15 7.34 -0.49
N TYR A 117 4.98 6.80 -1.70
CA TYR A 117 4.76 7.57 -2.91
C TYR A 117 3.52 8.45 -2.81
N ASP A 118 2.38 7.92 -2.39
CA ASP A 118 1.11 8.66 -2.30
C ASP A 118 1.23 9.83 -1.32
N ARG A 119 1.98 9.67 -0.23
CA ARG A 119 2.23 10.75 0.71
C ARG A 119 3.09 11.85 0.09
N GLN A 120 4.21 11.48 -0.52
CA GLN A 120 5.09 12.43 -1.22
C GLN A 120 4.34 13.12 -2.37
N TYR A 121 3.49 12.40 -3.08
CA TYR A 121 2.69 12.93 -4.18
C TYR A 121 1.64 13.93 -3.68
N LYS A 122 0.96 13.67 -2.56
CA LYS A 122 0.04 14.65 -1.93
C LYS A 122 0.78 15.92 -1.50
N GLU A 123 1.98 15.79 -0.96
CA GLU A 123 2.83 16.95 -0.61
C GLU A 123 3.27 17.72 -1.86
N LEU A 124 3.67 17.01 -2.92
CA LEU A 124 3.98 17.60 -4.21
C LEU A 124 2.81 18.39 -4.79
N LEU A 125 1.59 17.84 -4.81
CA LEU A 125 0.41 18.52 -5.32
C LEU A 125 0.16 19.84 -4.57
N LYS A 126 0.24 19.84 -3.23
CA LYS A 126 0.10 21.05 -2.41
C LYS A 126 1.13 22.13 -2.76
N GLN A 127 2.36 21.75 -3.08
CA GLN A 127 3.40 22.70 -3.50
C GLN A 127 3.19 23.18 -4.93
N PHE A 128 2.82 22.26 -5.82
CA PHE A 128 2.57 22.53 -7.24
C PHE A 128 1.38 23.48 -7.44
N ASP A 129 0.33 23.35 -6.63
CA ASP A 129 -0.82 24.26 -6.66
C ASP A 129 -0.43 25.71 -6.30
N LYS A 130 0.55 25.89 -5.41
CA LYS A 130 1.02 27.21 -4.97
C LYS A 130 2.04 27.82 -5.93
N TYR A 131 2.99 27.01 -6.39
CA TYR A 131 4.08 27.45 -7.26
C TYR A 131 4.35 26.36 -8.29
N PRO A 132 3.58 26.31 -9.39
CA PRO A 132 3.74 25.26 -10.38
C PRO A 132 5.13 25.34 -11.03
N LYS A 133 5.80 24.19 -11.14
CA LYS A 133 7.10 24.07 -11.80
C LYS A 133 7.07 23.04 -12.93
N ILE A 134 7.82 23.31 -14.00
CA ILE A 134 8.04 22.35 -15.09
C ILE A 134 8.99 21.25 -14.55
N PRO A 135 8.62 19.97 -14.62
CA PRO A 135 9.46 18.89 -14.10
C PRO A 135 10.76 18.76 -14.90
N GLN A 136 11.75 18.14 -14.27
CA GLN A 136 12.86 17.53 -15.00
C GLN A 136 12.48 16.10 -15.39
N GLU A 137 12.43 15.84 -16.70
CA GLU A 137 12.10 14.52 -17.23
C GLU A 137 13.32 13.59 -17.21
N ARG A 138 13.08 12.33 -16.84
CA ARG A 138 14.05 11.25 -16.95
C ARG A 138 13.39 10.02 -17.55
N VAL A 139 14.15 9.31 -18.38
CA VAL A 139 13.70 8.08 -19.03
C VAL A 139 14.60 6.94 -18.58
N TYR A 140 13.98 5.85 -18.12
CA TYR A 140 14.65 4.61 -17.79
C TYR A 140 13.92 3.44 -18.44
N MET A 141 14.58 2.71 -19.34
CA MET A 141 14.01 1.54 -20.03
C MET A 141 12.59 1.80 -20.58
N ASN A 142 12.43 2.94 -21.28
CA ASN A 142 11.17 3.46 -21.82
C ASN A 142 10.10 3.89 -20.80
N THR A 143 10.40 3.84 -19.50
CA THR A 143 9.55 4.42 -18.44
C THR A 143 9.96 5.86 -18.18
N LYS A 144 9.02 6.79 -18.30
CA LYS A 144 9.23 8.21 -17.99
C LYS A 144 8.91 8.47 -16.52
N VAL A 145 9.75 9.27 -15.87
CA VAL A 145 9.47 9.84 -14.54
C VAL A 145 9.71 11.34 -14.56
N TYR A 146 8.90 12.04 -13.76
CA TYR A 146 8.88 13.49 -13.68
C TYR A 146 9.38 13.91 -12.30
N LEU A 147 10.47 14.68 -12.27
CA LEU A 147 11.12 15.11 -11.04
C LEU A 147 10.79 16.56 -10.74
N TYR A 148 10.36 16.81 -9.51
CA TYR A 148 10.02 18.14 -9.01
C TYR A 148 10.80 18.44 -7.74
N LEU A 149 11.37 19.63 -7.64
CA LEU A 149 12.08 20.08 -6.44
C LEU A 149 11.36 21.24 -5.75
N TYR A 150 11.03 21.07 -4.48
CA TYR A 150 10.50 22.12 -3.61
C TYR A 150 11.17 22.04 -2.25
N ASN A 151 11.68 23.18 -1.76
CA ASN A 151 12.30 23.30 -0.44
C ASN A 151 13.36 22.21 -0.17
N HIS A 152 14.27 22.00 -1.14
CA HIS A 152 15.32 20.95 -1.10
C HIS A 152 14.82 19.50 -1.07
N ASN A 153 13.50 19.28 -1.13
CA ASN A 153 12.91 17.96 -1.24
C ASN A 153 12.61 17.63 -2.69
N LEU A 154 13.13 16.48 -3.14
CA LEU A 154 12.85 15.94 -4.46
C LEU A 154 11.61 15.03 -4.41
N TYR A 155 10.70 15.25 -5.33
CA TYR A 155 9.49 14.46 -5.52
C TYR A 155 9.52 13.79 -6.89
N VAL A 156 8.98 12.58 -6.94
CA VAL A 156 8.83 11.79 -8.16
C VAL A 156 7.36 11.71 -8.49
N SER A 157 7.02 11.88 -9.77
CA SER A 157 5.68 11.62 -10.29
C SER A 157 5.78 10.69 -11.50
N GLU A 158 4.86 9.72 -11.56
CA GLU A 158 4.63 8.92 -12.76
C GLU A 158 3.99 9.74 -13.89
N LYS A 159 3.20 10.76 -13.54
CA LYS A 159 2.43 11.57 -14.51
C LYS A 159 2.96 12.99 -14.58
N TYR A 160 2.94 13.56 -15.78
CA TYR A 160 3.26 14.97 -15.97
C TYR A 160 2.15 15.85 -15.37
N LEU A 161 2.50 16.72 -14.43
CA LEU A 161 1.58 17.72 -13.89
C LEU A 161 1.53 18.93 -14.81
N VAL A 162 0.33 19.26 -15.32
CA VAL A 162 0.12 20.33 -16.29
C VAL A 162 -0.40 21.58 -15.57
N ASN A 163 0.28 22.71 -15.79
CA ASN A 163 -0.21 24.04 -15.43
C ASN A 163 0.39 25.07 -16.41
N LYS A 164 -0.43 26.03 -16.85
CA LYS A 164 -0.01 27.05 -17.82
C LYS A 164 1.03 28.02 -17.25
N ASP A 165 0.98 28.27 -15.94
CA ASP A 165 1.86 29.20 -15.24
C ASP A 165 3.13 28.51 -14.69
N ALA A 166 3.38 27.25 -15.10
CA ALA A 166 4.49 26.46 -14.60
C ALA A 166 5.84 27.09 -14.98
N ARG A 167 6.67 27.34 -13.98
CA ARG A 167 8.00 27.96 -14.16
C ARG A 167 9.09 26.91 -14.23
N LYS A 168 10.16 27.18 -14.96
CA LYS A 168 11.34 26.31 -14.98
C LYS A 168 12.04 26.32 -13.61
N HIS A 169 12.64 25.18 -13.26
CA HIS A 169 13.59 25.11 -12.16
C HIS A 169 14.79 26.04 -12.39
N LYS A 170 15.28 26.67 -11.33
CA LYS A 170 16.53 27.45 -11.38
C LYS A 170 17.72 26.52 -11.63
N GLU A 171 18.83 27.03 -12.18
CA GLU A 171 20.00 26.20 -12.47
C GLU A 171 20.56 25.46 -11.24
N GLN A 172 20.58 26.11 -10.07
CA GLN A 172 20.96 25.47 -8.81
C GLN A 172 20.02 24.32 -8.44
N GLU A 173 18.70 24.51 -8.57
CA GLU A 173 17.70 23.46 -8.34
C GLU A 173 17.87 22.29 -9.33
N ARG A 174 18.20 22.57 -10.60
CA ARG A 174 18.44 21.52 -11.60
C ARG A 174 19.65 20.67 -11.24
N LEU A 175 20.73 21.29 -10.75
CA LEU A 175 21.91 20.58 -10.27
C LEU A 175 21.59 19.73 -9.04
N GLU A 176 20.80 20.27 -8.11
CA GLU A 176 20.34 19.55 -6.92
C GLU A 176 19.48 18.33 -7.29
N ILE A 177 18.50 18.51 -8.18
CA ILE A 177 17.69 17.42 -8.75
C ILE A 177 18.60 16.34 -9.32
N LYS A 178 19.60 16.72 -10.13
CA LYS A 178 20.54 15.78 -10.75
C LYS A 178 21.30 14.98 -9.70
N ASN A 179 21.81 15.64 -8.66
CA ASN A 179 22.61 14.99 -7.62
C ASN A 179 21.76 14.00 -6.78
N ILE A 180 20.58 14.43 -6.33
CA ILE A 180 19.66 13.58 -5.56
C ILE A 180 19.21 12.40 -6.43
N TYR A 181 18.80 12.66 -7.68
CA TYR A 181 18.37 11.63 -8.62
C TYR A 181 19.46 10.60 -8.87
N LEU A 182 20.67 11.01 -9.26
CA LEU A 182 21.75 10.07 -9.60
C LEU A 182 22.13 9.17 -8.43
N ARG A 183 22.08 9.70 -7.21
CA ARG A 183 22.33 8.92 -6.00
C ARG A 183 21.26 7.85 -5.80
N SER A 184 19.98 8.24 -5.77
CA SER A 184 18.87 7.30 -5.56
C SER A 184 18.75 6.32 -6.73
N TYR A 185 18.98 6.79 -7.95
CA TYR A 185 18.97 6.00 -9.18
C TYR A 185 19.93 4.81 -9.12
N ARG A 186 21.14 4.98 -8.57
CA ARG A 186 22.15 3.90 -8.48
C ARG A 186 21.66 2.69 -7.70
N LYS A 187 20.80 2.88 -6.70
CA LYS A 187 20.23 1.79 -5.91
C LYS A 187 19.07 1.07 -6.61
N VAL A 188 18.42 1.75 -7.57
CA VAL A 188 17.29 1.20 -8.32
C VAL A 188 17.66 0.82 -9.76
N LEU A 189 18.95 0.65 -10.04
CA LEU A 189 19.52 0.25 -11.32
C LEU A 189 19.38 -1.26 -11.60
N ASN A 190 18.20 -1.84 -11.36
CA ASN A 190 17.93 -3.25 -11.63
C ASN A 190 16.79 -3.39 -12.65
N ARG A 191 16.95 -4.27 -13.64
CA ARG A 191 15.89 -4.61 -14.60
C ARG A 191 14.60 -5.09 -13.91
N SER A 192 14.71 -5.68 -12.73
CA SER A 192 13.53 -6.08 -11.94
C SER A 192 12.65 -4.89 -11.50
N PHE A 193 13.20 -3.66 -11.48
CA PHE A 193 12.51 -2.45 -11.02
C PHE A 193 11.95 -1.59 -12.15
N ILE A 194 12.00 -2.06 -13.41
CA ILE A 194 11.36 -1.37 -14.55
C ILE A 194 9.88 -1.14 -14.25
N ASN A 195 9.20 -2.19 -13.79
CA ASN A 195 7.81 -2.10 -13.40
C ASN A 195 7.69 -1.26 -12.14
N LYS A 196 6.87 -0.20 -12.19
CA LYS A 196 6.67 0.74 -11.07
C LYS A 196 7.97 1.41 -10.61
N PHE A 197 8.86 1.70 -11.55
CA PHE A 197 10.13 2.38 -11.28
C PHE A 197 9.98 3.66 -10.45
N HIS A 198 8.90 4.44 -10.67
CA HIS A 198 8.61 5.64 -9.89
C HIS A 198 8.44 5.35 -8.38
N LEU A 199 7.89 4.20 -8.00
CA LEU A 199 7.74 3.79 -6.60
C LEU A 199 9.07 3.44 -5.95
N HIS A 200 9.92 2.70 -6.67
CA HIS A 200 11.27 2.36 -6.21
C HIS A 200 12.13 3.62 -6.02
N LEU A 201 12.07 4.54 -6.99
CA LEU A 201 12.80 5.79 -6.89
C LEU A 201 12.28 6.69 -5.76
N ALA A 202 10.96 6.75 -5.56
CA ALA A 202 10.33 7.48 -4.47
C ALA A 202 10.74 6.95 -3.09
N GLU A 203 10.78 5.62 -2.92
CA GLU A 203 11.29 4.96 -1.72
C GLU A 203 12.74 5.39 -1.42
N GLU A 204 13.66 5.29 -2.39
CA GLU A 204 15.07 5.63 -2.16
C GLU A 204 15.31 7.12 -1.87
N ILE A 205 14.48 7.99 -2.44
CA ILE A 205 14.53 9.42 -2.10
C ILE A 205 13.98 9.63 -0.69
N TRP A 206 12.92 8.91 -0.32
CA TRP A 206 12.30 9.01 1.00
C TRP A 206 13.21 8.49 2.12
N LYS A 207 13.88 7.34 1.93
CA LYS A 207 14.80 6.75 2.92
C LYS A 207 16.04 7.61 3.18
N TYR A 208 16.41 8.47 2.24
CA TYR A 208 17.64 9.23 2.34
C TYR A 208 17.73 10.08 3.63
N GLY A 209 18.83 9.89 4.35
CA GLY A 209 19.15 10.61 5.58
C GLY A 209 18.37 10.15 6.81
N LYS A 210 17.58 9.08 6.72
CA LYS A 210 16.82 8.52 7.85
C LYS A 210 17.54 7.34 8.49
N SER A 211 17.35 7.17 9.79
CA SER A 211 17.73 5.93 10.46
C SER A 211 16.65 4.86 10.26
N TYR A 212 17.01 3.60 10.49
CA TYR A 212 16.06 2.49 10.49
C TYR A 212 14.86 2.74 11.43
N GLU A 213 15.12 3.25 12.63
CA GLU A 213 14.09 3.54 13.63
C GLU A 213 13.14 4.65 13.16
N GLU A 214 13.69 5.69 12.52
CA GLU A 214 12.91 6.77 11.93
C GLU A 214 12.01 6.24 10.80
N GLU A 215 12.57 5.46 9.88
CA GLU A 215 11.81 4.85 8.79
C GLU A 215 10.66 3.97 9.32
N PHE A 216 10.98 3.08 10.26
CA PHE A 216 10.03 2.16 10.86
C PHE A 216 8.91 2.90 11.59
N SER A 217 9.25 3.92 12.40
CA SER A 217 8.28 4.75 13.11
C SER A 217 7.37 5.51 12.14
N LEU A 218 7.94 6.07 11.07
CA LEU A 218 7.18 6.81 10.07
C LEU A 218 6.22 5.91 9.29
N ILE A 219 6.63 4.71 8.87
CA ILE A 219 5.77 3.76 8.19
C ILE A 219 4.64 3.29 9.10
N ASN A 220 4.94 2.93 10.36
CA ASN A 220 3.90 2.54 11.32
C ASN A 220 2.88 3.65 11.54
N ARG A 221 3.34 4.90 11.66
CA ARG A 221 2.45 6.05 11.71
C ARG A 221 1.58 6.12 10.45
N MET A 222 2.16 5.99 9.26
CA MET A 222 1.38 6.02 8.01
C MET A 222 0.34 4.90 7.89
N LEU A 223 0.60 3.72 8.47
CA LEU A 223 -0.28 2.56 8.40
C LEU A 223 -1.39 2.58 9.46
N PHE A 224 -1.07 3.02 10.68
CA PHE A 224 -1.91 2.78 11.86
C PHE A 224 -2.41 4.06 12.55
N SER A 225 -1.99 5.27 12.13
CA SER A 225 -2.57 6.55 12.61
C SER A 225 -3.82 6.92 11.83
#